data_AF-A0A7A6N4W1-F1
#
_entry.id   AF-A0A7A6N4W1-F1
#
_cell.length_a   1.000
_cell.length_b   1.000
_cell.length_c   1.000
_cell.angle_alpha   90.00
_cell.angle_beta   90.00
_cell.angle_gamma   90.00
#
_symmetry.space_group_name_H-M   'P 1'
#
loop_
_entity.id
_entity.type
_entity.pdbx_description
1 polymer ?
#
loop_
_entity_poly.entity_id
_entity_poly.type
_entity_poly.pdbx_seq_one_letter_code
_entity_poly.pdbx_strand_id
1 'polypeptide(L)'
;EQVMQYGEDDLTFVSRLLSEVGIWFRFATDARLKIEVVEFYDDQSGYERGLTLPLRHPSGLFDGETEAVWGLNTAYSVVEKSVTTRDYNYRTATAEMMTEQHDATGGDNTTYGEAYHYADNFLQKGDKEAAESGAFYARIRHERYLNEQAILKGQSTSSLLMPGLEIRVQGDDAPAVFRKGVLITGVTASAARDRSYELTFTAIPYSERYGYRPALIPRPVMAGTLPARVTSTVKNDIYAHIDKDGRYRVNLDFDRDTWKPGYESLWVRQSRPYAGDTYGLHLPLLAGTEVSIAFEEGNPDRPYIAGVKHDSAHTDHVTIQNYKRNVLRTPANNKIRLDDERGKEHIKVSTEYGGKSQLNLGHLVDAGKQQRGEGFELRTDLWGAVRAKKGIFISADAQDKAQGQVREMADIISELNSLSDKIQKLSDDAATANADPADMAAQVALITSRINDLTASVILMHAPKGVAVASGEHLQLAAVKNLQINAGNNADIGVVKNMFIGVGRALSVFVRKAGIKLIANKGAVSVQAQHDLMELLAKKSIEIVSTEDEIRISAKKKITINGGGSYIRIEGSGIEPGTPGDYNVKAVHYGRMGKAHEPVELQMLAEKVDEPPVKFFFS
;
A
#
# COMPACT_ATOMS: atom_id res chain seq x y z
N GLU A 1 -14.76 -13.14 27.21
CA GLU A 1 -14.18 -11.78 27.19
C GLU A 1 -13.04 -11.72 28.20
N GLN A 2 -12.42 -10.56 28.39
CA GLN A 2 -11.41 -10.36 29.42
C GLN A 2 -12.13 -9.79 30.64
N VAL A 3 -11.80 -10.26 31.84
CA VAL A 3 -12.29 -9.72 33.12
C VAL A 3 -11.07 -9.40 33.96
N MET A 4 -10.95 -8.16 34.42
CA MET A 4 -9.82 -7.68 35.21
C MET A 4 -10.24 -7.31 36.63
N GLN A 5 -9.43 -7.72 37.60
CA GLN A 5 -9.43 -7.17 38.95
C GLN A 5 -8.44 -6.01 38.98
N TYR A 6 -8.90 -4.79 39.24
CA TYR A 6 -8.04 -3.61 39.22
C TYR A 6 -8.35 -2.62 40.34
N GLY A 7 -7.34 -2.31 41.15
CA GLY A 7 -7.46 -1.32 42.22
C GLY A 7 -8.47 -1.70 43.30
N GLU A 8 -8.82 -2.99 43.41
CA GLU A 8 -9.83 -3.52 44.32
C GLU A 8 -9.32 -4.81 44.99
N ASP A 9 -9.79 -5.10 46.21
CA ASP A 9 -9.51 -6.35 46.91
C ASP A 9 -10.39 -7.51 46.40
N ASP A 10 -10.03 -8.74 46.79
CA ASP A 10 -10.67 -9.96 46.28
C ASP A 10 -12.17 -10.02 46.65
N LEU A 11 -12.54 -9.53 47.84
CA LEU A 11 -13.93 -9.52 48.27
C LEU A 11 -14.76 -8.52 47.46
N THR A 12 -14.21 -7.33 47.21
CA THR A 12 -14.84 -6.30 46.39
C THR A 12 -15.01 -6.78 44.95
N PHE A 13 -13.99 -7.44 44.40
CA PHE A 13 -14.02 -8.03 43.06
C PHE A 13 -15.14 -9.07 42.93
N VAL A 14 -15.17 -10.06 43.83
CA VAL A 14 -16.20 -11.11 43.82
C VAL A 14 -17.58 -10.50 44.04
N SER A 15 -17.74 -9.63 45.04
CA SER A 15 -19.03 -8.98 45.34
C SER A 15 -19.52 -8.14 44.16
N ARG A 16 -18.61 -7.46 43.45
CA ARG A 16 -18.93 -6.67 42.27
C ARG A 16 -19.47 -7.56 41.17
N LEU A 17 -18.76 -8.64 40.80
CA LEU A 17 -19.21 -9.58 39.78
C LEU A 17 -20.59 -10.15 40.11
N LEU A 18 -20.80 -10.60 41.35
CA LEU A 18 -22.10 -11.10 41.81
C LEU A 18 -23.19 -10.03 41.70
N SER A 19 -22.89 -8.79 42.06
CA SER A 19 -23.84 -7.68 41.95
C SER A 19 -24.18 -7.32 40.50
N GLU A 20 -23.25 -7.45 39.56
CA GLU A 20 -23.47 -7.19 38.14
C GLU A 20 -24.47 -8.20 37.56
N VAL A 21 -24.31 -9.49 37.88
CA VAL A 21 -25.20 -10.56 37.40
C VAL A 21 -26.41 -10.81 38.31
N GLY A 22 -26.58 -10.04 39.38
CA GLY A 22 -27.75 -10.11 40.26
C GLY A 22 -27.79 -11.30 41.23
N ILE A 23 -26.64 -11.95 41.44
CA ILE A 23 -26.49 -13.03 42.42
C ILE A 23 -26.34 -12.42 43.81
N TRP A 24 -27.19 -12.85 44.74
CA TRP A 24 -27.04 -12.57 46.16
C TRP A 24 -26.54 -13.82 46.87
N PHE A 25 -26.01 -13.65 48.08
CA PHE A 25 -25.57 -14.77 48.90
C PHE A 25 -25.96 -14.59 50.35
N ARG A 26 -25.99 -15.71 51.07
CA ARG A 26 -26.18 -15.75 52.52
C ARG A 26 -25.22 -16.74 53.16
N PHE A 27 -25.03 -16.60 54.46
CA PHE A 27 -24.27 -17.54 55.25
C PHE A 27 -25.23 -18.54 55.90
N ALA A 28 -24.94 -19.83 55.71
CA ALA A 28 -25.61 -20.91 56.39
C ALA A 28 -24.59 -21.79 57.11
N THR A 29 -25.05 -22.63 58.03
CA THR A 29 -24.19 -23.59 58.74
C THR A 29 -24.50 -24.99 58.27
N ASP A 30 -23.51 -25.72 57.74
CA ASP A 30 -23.66 -27.17 57.52
C ASP A 30 -23.54 -27.85 58.89
N ALA A 31 -24.68 -28.23 59.47
CA ALA A 31 -24.75 -28.85 60.79
C ALA A 31 -24.01 -30.20 60.88
N ARG A 32 -23.81 -30.90 59.75
CA ARG A 32 -23.10 -32.18 59.69
C ARG A 32 -21.58 -31.96 59.68
N LEU A 33 -21.10 -30.99 58.91
CA LEU A 33 -19.67 -30.70 58.75
C LEU A 33 -19.14 -29.68 59.78
N LYS A 34 -20.04 -28.97 60.49
CA LYS A 34 -19.72 -27.91 61.45
C LYS A 34 -18.88 -26.80 60.84
N ILE A 35 -19.17 -26.45 59.58
CA ILE A 35 -18.53 -25.36 58.85
C ILE A 35 -19.59 -24.33 58.45
N GLU A 36 -19.18 -23.09 58.34
CA GLU A 36 -19.96 -22.06 57.66
C GLU A 36 -19.84 -22.26 56.15
N VAL A 37 -20.96 -22.11 55.46
CA VAL A 37 -21.04 -22.18 54.00
C VAL A 37 -21.66 -20.88 53.49
N VAL A 38 -21.18 -20.45 52.32
CA VAL A 38 -21.77 -19.34 51.58
C VAL A 38 -22.63 -19.93 50.49
N GLU A 39 -23.92 -19.62 50.51
CA GLU A 39 -24.89 -20.09 49.54
C GLU A 39 -25.21 -18.96 48.56
N PHE A 40 -24.97 -19.19 47.27
CA PHE A 40 -25.21 -18.23 46.19
C PHE A 40 -26.52 -18.54 45.48
N TYR A 41 -27.33 -17.51 45.24
CA TYR A 41 -28.63 -17.64 44.59
C TYR A 41 -28.89 -16.46 43.64
N ASP A 42 -29.60 -16.72 42.56
CA ASP A 42 -30.03 -15.75 41.55
C ASP A 42 -31.56 -15.60 41.48
N ASP A 43 -32.31 -16.35 42.28
CA ASP A 43 -33.78 -16.32 42.30
C ASP A 43 -34.38 -16.56 43.71
N GLN A 44 -35.70 -16.70 43.77
CA GLN A 44 -36.46 -16.87 45.02
C GLN A 44 -36.46 -18.32 45.55
N SER A 45 -35.85 -19.27 44.85
CA SER A 45 -35.71 -20.65 45.33
C SER A 45 -34.76 -20.76 46.52
N GLY A 46 -33.83 -19.80 46.63
CA GLY A 46 -32.91 -19.68 47.76
C GLY A 46 -33.52 -19.12 49.04
N TYR A 47 -34.78 -18.65 49.00
CA TYR A 47 -35.41 -18.10 50.21
C TYR A 47 -35.83 -19.21 51.16
N GLU A 48 -35.43 -19.08 52.42
CA GLU A 48 -36.03 -19.88 53.48
C GLU A 48 -37.46 -19.39 53.74
N ARG A 49 -38.36 -20.32 54.02
CA ARG A 49 -39.79 -20.03 54.22
C ARG A 49 -40.32 -20.76 55.43
N GLY A 50 -41.46 -20.29 55.93
CA GLY A 50 -42.25 -21.02 56.93
C GLY A 50 -42.29 -20.37 58.31
N LEU A 51 -41.59 -19.25 58.52
CA LEU A 51 -41.68 -18.51 59.77
C LEU A 51 -42.84 -17.51 59.73
N THR A 52 -43.76 -17.64 60.68
CA THR A 52 -44.87 -16.70 60.86
C THR A 52 -44.86 -16.18 62.30
N LEU A 53 -44.82 -14.85 62.46
CA LEU A 53 -44.67 -14.19 63.77
C LEU A 53 -45.90 -13.33 64.10
N PRO A 54 -46.39 -13.29 65.35
CA PRO A 54 -47.47 -12.41 65.75
C PRO A 54 -47.00 -10.95 65.88
N LEU A 55 -47.87 -9.99 65.53
CA LEU A 55 -47.67 -8.57 65.83
C LEU A 55 -47.99 -8.29 67.31
N ARG A 56 -46.97 -8.05 68.14
CA ARG A 56 -47.14 -7.73 69.57
C ARG A 56 -46.04 -6.81 70.07
N HIS A 57 -46.43 -5.71 70.71
CA HIS A 57 -45.49 -4.83 71.38
C HIS A 57 -45.03 -5.46 72.70
N PRO A 58 -43.73 -5.50 73.02
CA PRO A 58 -43.28 -5.86 74.36
C PRO A 58 -43.81 -4.80 75.34
N SER A 59 -44.65 -5.17 76.30
CA SER A 59 -45.22 -4.25 77.28
C SER A 59 -45.11 -4.81 78.70
N GLY A 60 -44.38 -4.11 79.57
CA GLY A 60 -44.29 -4.43 81.00
C GLY A 60 -43.50 -5.70 81.35
N LEU A 61 -43.97 -6.41 82.40
CA LEU A 61 -43.31 -7.57 83.04
C LEU A 61 -43.63 -8.93 82.36
N PHE A 62 -44.37 -8.96 81.24
CA PHE A 62 -44.82 -10.19 80.60
C PHE A 62 -44.80 -10.06 79.07
N ASP A 63 -43.95 -10.86 78.40
CA ASP A 63 -43.80 -10.94 76.94
C ASP A 63 -44.61 -12.09 76.31
N GLY A 64 -45.33 -12.87 77.12
CA GLY A 64 -46.20 -13.95 76.67
C GLY A 64 -45.48 -15.17 76.10
N GLU A 65 -44.19 -15.34 76.38
CA GLU A 65 -43.34 -16.49 76.00
C GLU A 65 -43.32 -16.81 74.49
N THR A 66 -43.78 -15.89 73.63
CA THR A 66 -43.85 -16.10 72.18
C THR A 66 -42.99 -15.08 71.46
N GLU A 67 -42.09 -15.53 70.58
CA GLU A 67 -41.35 -14.64 69.70
C GLU A 67 -42.33 -13.79 68.87
N ALA A 68 -42.09 -12.48 68.75
CA ALA A 68 -43.02 -11.55 68.12
C ALA A 68 -42.30 -10.48 67.30
N VAL A 69 -43.08 -9.73 66.53
CA VAL A 69 -42.62 -8.51 65.83
C VAL A 69 -43.39 -7.28 66.28
N TRP A 70 -42.74 -6.13 66.28
CA TRP A 70 -43.35 -4.83 66.56
C TRP A 70 -42.59 -3.69 65.85
N GLY A 71 -43.08 -2.46 66.02
CA GLY A 71 -42.44 -1.28 65.41
C GLY A 71 -42.37 -1.35 63.89
N LEU A 72 -43.36 -1.99 63.26
CA LEU A 72 -43.39 -2.21 61.81
C LEU A 72 -43.62 -0.91 61.07
N ASN A 73 -42.64 -0.50 60.27
CA ASN A 73 -42.64 0.72 59.48
C ASN A 73 -42.45 0.39 57.99
N THR A 74 -43.15 1.13 57.13
CA THR A 74 -43.04 1.02 55.67
C THR A 74 -42.65 2.37 55.06
N ALA A 75 -41.67 2.36 54.17
CA ALA A 75 -41.26 3.52 53.38
C ALA A 75 -41.36 3.17 51.90
N TYR A 76 -42.00 4.04 51.12
CA TYR A 76 -42.20 3.85 49.69
C TYR A 76 -41.49 4.94 48.89
N SER A 77 -40.89 4.53 47.77
CA SER A 77 -40.25 5.40 46.78
C SER A 77 -40.84 5.13 45.40
N VAL A 78 -40.95 6.16 44.55
CA VAL A 78 -41.27 5.97 43.14
C VAL A 78 -40.01 5.49 42.43
N VAL A 79 -40.13 4.42 41.67
CA VAL A 79 -39.03 3.80 40.93
C VAL A 79 -39.40 3.65 39.46
N GLU A 80 -38.41 3.39 38.62
CA GLU A 80 -38.52 3.35 37.17
C GLU A 80 -39.49 2.26 36.71
N LYS A 81 -40.31 2.58 35.71
CA LYS A 81 -41.34 1.67 35.17
C LYS A 81 -40.78 0.64 34.20
N SER A 82 -39.75 1.03 33.45
CA SER A 82 -39.11 0.16 32.48
C SER A 82 -37.64 0.48 32.32
N VAL A 83 -36.89 -0.52 31.87
CA VAL A 83 -35.45 -0.40 31.62
C VAL A 83 -35.13 -0.82 30.19
N THR A 84 -34.26 -0.06 29.54
CA THR A 84 -33.66 -0.41 28.25
C THR A 84 -32.15 -0.31 28.33
N THR A 85 -31.45 -1.28 27.74
CA THR A 85 -29.99 -1.31 27.66
C THR A 85 -29.54 -1.25 26.20
N ARG A 86 -28.36 -0.70 25.97
CA ARG A 86 -27.71 -0.67 24.65
C ARG A 86 -26.20 -0.79 24.78
N ASP A 87 -25.59 -1.50 23.86
CA ASP A 87 -24.13 -1.57 23.75
C ASP A 87 -23.67 -1.45 22.29
N TYR A 88 -22.37 -1.37 22.07
CA TYR A 88 -21.71 -1.47 20.77
C TYR A 88 -20.64 -2.56 20.80
N ASN A 89 -20.79 -3.55 19.92
CA ASN A 89 -19.80 -4.59 19.70
C ASN A 89 -19.17 -4.43 18.31
N TYR A 90 -17.91 -4.00 18.25
CA TYR A 90 -17.22 -3.76 16.98
C TYR A 90 -17.07 -5.03 16.11
N ARG A 91 -17.15 -6.22 16.70
CA ARG A 91 -17.07 -7.50 15.97
C ARG A 91 -18.34 -7.77 15.15
N THR A 92 -19.45 -7.16 15.55
CA THR A 92 -20.76 -7.20 14.90
C THR A 92 -21.33 -5.79 14.80
N ALA A 93 -20.55 -4.86 14.24
CA ALA A 93 -20.79 -3.42 14.33
C ALA A 93 -22.15 -2.93 13.80
N THR A 94 -22.79 -3.70 12.92
CA THR A 94 -24.10 -3.41 12.33
C THR A 94 -25.28 -4.07 13.05
N ALA A 95 -25.02 -4.89 14.07
CA ALA A 95 -26.08 -5.56 14.83
C ALA A 95 -26.89 -4.54 15.66
N GLU A 96 -28.21 -4.75 15.72
CA GLU A 96 -29.08 -3.96 16.60
C GLU A 96 -28.92 -4.44 18.05
N MET A 97 -28.30 -3.60 18.87
CA MET A 97 -27.91 -3.92 20.25
C MET A 97 -28.78 -3.23 21.30
N MET A 98 -29.81 -2.49 20.90
CA MET A 98 -30.77 -1.88 21.83
C MET A 98 -31.85 -2.90 22.18
N THR A 99 -32.08 -3.09 23.48
CA THR A 99 -33.15 -3.98 23.96
C THR A 99 -34.52 -3.33 23.79
N GLU A 100 -35.56 -4.16 23.88
CA GLU A 100 -36.91 -3.64 24.14
C GLU A 100 -37.01 -3.14 25.59
N GLN A 101 -38.05 -2.37 25.88
CA GLN A 101 -38.36 -1.93 27.24
C GLN A 101 -38.76 -3.13 28.09
N HIS A 102 -38.04 -3.35 29.19
CA HIS A 102 -38.31 -4.44 30.11
C HIS A 102 -39.13 -3.97 31.31
N ASP A 103 -40.27 -4.63 31.56
CA ASP A 103 -41.12 -4.42 32.74
C ASP A 103 -41.33 -5.76 33.51
N ALA A 104 -40.71 -5.89 34.68
CA ALA A 104 -40.85 -7.05 35.55
C ALA A 104 -42.14 -7.05 36.39
N THR A 105 -42.80 -5.90 36.53
CA THR A 105 -44.07 -5.78 37.27
C THR A 105 -45.25 -6.35 36.48
N GLY A 106 -45.18 -6.26 35.15
CA GLY A 106 -46.24 -6.64 34.23
C GLY A 106 -47.39 -5.62 34.19
N GLY A 107 -47.05 -4.33 34.19
CA GLY A 107 -48.00 -3.23 34.05
C GLY A 107 -48.50 -2.63 35.36
N ASP A 108 -47.71 -2.66 36.43
CA ASP A 108 -48.04 -1.95 37.66
C ASP A 108 -48.07 -0.42 37.43
N ASN A 109 -49.04 0.25 38.03
CA ASN A 109 -49.24 1.69 37.92
C ASN A 109 -48.54 2.48 39.05
N THR A 110 -47.82 1.80 39.94
CA THR A 110 -47.06 2.41 41.05
C THR A 110 -45.63 2.82 40.68
N THR A 111 -45.19 2.52 39.46
CA THR A 111 -43.88 2.88 38.90
C THR A 111 -44.02 3.94 37.80
N TYR A 112 -42.96 4.73 37.53
CA TYR A 112 -43.00 5.80 36.53
C TYR A 112 -41.63 6.04 35.87
N GLY A 113 -41.62 6.44 34.61
CA GLY A 113 -40.40 6.80 33.87
C GLY A 113 -39.66 5.59 33.25
N GLU A 114 -38.62 5.89 32.48
CA GLU A 114 -37.80 4.91 31.75
C GLU A 114 -36.32 5.11 32.13
N ALA A 115 -35.63 4.02 32.46
CA ALA A 115 -34.18 4.03 32.66
C ALA A 115 -33.46 3.50 31.41
N TYR A 116 -32.63 4.35 30.80
CA TYR A 116 -31.76 3.97 29.68
C TYR A 116 -30.31 3.81 30.15
N HIS A 117 -29.71 2.65 29.85
CA HIS A 117 -28.31 2.34 30.18
C HIS A 117 -27.52 2.01 28.92
N TYR A 118 -26.31 2.58 28.82
CA TYR A 118 -25.39 2.33 27.71
C TYR A 118 -24.10 1.67 28.22
N ALA A 119 -23.51 0.79 27.39
CA ALA A 119 -22.22 0.13 27.63
C ALA A 119 -22.18 -0.86 28.82
N ASP A 120 -23.21 -1.71 28.93
CA ASP A 120 -23.31 -2.74 29.98
C ASP A 120 -22.37 -3.95 29.79
N ASN A 121 -21.56 -3.96 28.73
CA ASN A 121 -20.59 -4.98 28.36
C ASN A 121 -21.20 -6.34 27.96
N PHE A 122 -22.30 -6.31 27.21
CA PHE A 122 -22.93 -7.53 26.68
C PHE A 122 -22.61 -7.74 25.19
N LEU A 123 -22.39 -9.01 24.80
CA LEU A 123 -22.03 -9.37 23.42
C LEU A 123 -23.21 -9.46 22.46
N GLN A 124 -24.42 -9.65 23.00
CA GLN A 124 -25.64 -9.84 22.23
C GLN A 124 -26.85 -9.24 22.94
N LYS A 125 -27.80 -8.70 22.17
CA LYS A 125 -29.09 -8.22 22.69
C LYS A 125 -29.80 -9.28 23.54
N GLY A 126 -29.88 -10.50 23.01
CA GLY A 126 -30.49 -11.68 23.64
C GLY A 126 -31.95 -11.50 24.08
N ASP A 127 -32.47 -12.51 24.76
CA ASP A 127 -33.73 -12.44 25.51
C ASP A 127 -33.44 -12.48 27.02
N LYS A 128 -34.49 -12.37 27.84
CA LYS A 128 -34.35 -12.33 29.31
C LYS A 128 -33.77 -13.62 29.92
N GLU A 129 -33.83 -14.75 29.23
CA GLU A 129 -33.36 -16.05 29.73
C GLU A 129 -31.89 -16.30 29.33
N ALA A 130 -31.44 -15.66 28.25
CA ALA A 130 -30.04 -15.66 27.85
C ALA A 130 -29.19 -14.86 28.86
N ALA A 131 -28.45 -15.59 29.71
CA ALA A 131 -27.54 -15.02 30.71
C ALA A 131 -26.58 -13.99 30.09
N GLU A 132 -26.34 -12.90 30.83
CA GLU A 132 -25.42 -11.80 30.47
C GLU A 132 -25.72 -11.12 29.11
N SER A 133 -26.93 -11.29 28.58
CA SER A 133 -27.42 -10.53 27.43
C SER A 133 -27.88 -9.12 27.83
N GLY A 134 -28.09 -8.26 26.84
CA GLY A 134 -28.67 -6.93 27.09
C GLY A 134 -30.02 -7.00 27.82
N ALA A 135 -30.90 -7.91 27.39
CA ALA A 135 -32.21 -8.11 28.01
C ALA A 135 -32.12 -8.68 29.44
N PHE A 136 -31.13 -9.53 29.71
CA PHE A 136 -30.80 -9.99 31.06
C PHE A 136 -30.41 -8.83 31.97
N TYR A 137 -29.50 -7.95 31.55
CA TYR A 137 -29.09 -6.80 32.36
C TYR A 137 -30.24 -5.79 32.55
N ALA A 138 -31.10 -5.60 31.54
CA ALA A 138 -32.31 -4.79 31.68
C ALA A 138 -33.24 -5.35 32.77
N ARG A 139 -33.42 -6.68 32.83
CA ARG A 139 -34.16 -7.36 33.90
C ARG A 139 -33.53 -7.12 35.27
N ILE A 140 -32.25 -7.47 35.44
CA ILE A 140 -31.56 -7.36 36.75
C ILE A 140 -31.60 -5.92 37.29
N ARG A 141 -31.41 -4.91 36.42
CA ARG A 141 -31.53 -3.49 36.80
C ARG A 141 -32.95 -3.13 37.24
N HIS A 142 -33.97 -3.57 36.50
CA HIS A 142 -35.36 -3.28 36.87
C HIS A 142 -35.73 -3.94 38.22
N GLU A 143 -35.37 -5.19 38.42
CA GLU A 143 -35.63 -5.89 39.68
C GLU A 143 -34.97 -5.19 40.87
N ARG A 144 -33.76 -4.63 40.68
CA ARG A 144 -33.08 -3.81 41.68
C ARG A 144 -33.85 -2.53 42.01
N TYR A 145 -34.32 -1.78 41.00
CA TYR A 145 -35.17 -0.60 41.22
C TYR A 145 -36.44 -0.98 41.99
N LEU A 146 -37.09 -2.11 41.64
CA LEU A 146 -38.28 -2.60 42.34
C LEU A 146 -37.99 -2.99 43.81
N ASN A 147 -36.79 -3.49 44.13
CA ASN A 147 -36.40 -3.76 45.51
C ASN A 147 -36.27 -2.48 46.35
N GLU A 148 -36.02 -1.32 45.75
CA GLU A 148 -35.95 -0.02 46.42
C GLU A 148 -37.33 0.66 46.56
N GLN A 149 -38.35 0.15 45.86
CA GLN A 149 -39.69 0.73 45.85
C GLN A 149 -40.34 0.72 47.25
N ALA A 150 -40.09 -0.33 48.04
CA ALA A 150 -40.67 -0.49 49.36
C ALA A 150 -39.64 -1.06 50.34
N ILE A 151 -39.20 -0.23 51.29
CA ILE A 151 -38.31 -0.64 52.38
C ILE A 151 -39.10 -0.76 53.67
N LEU A 152 -39.01 -1.95 54.26
CA LEU A 152 -39.77 -2.35 55.44
C LEU A 152 -38.80 -2.46 56.61
N LYS A 153 -39.17 -1.96 57.78
CA LYS A 153 -38.37 -2.07 59.01
C LYS A 153 -39.22 -2.56 60.16
N GLY A 154 -38.60 -3.29 61.08
CA GLY A 154 -39.28 -3.77 62.28
C GLY A 154 -38.30 -4.21 63.35
N GLN A 155 -38.86 -4.57 64.49
CA GLN A 155 -38.16 -5.15 65.63
C GLN A 155 -38.71 -6.54 65.91
N SER A 156 -37.86 -7.42 66.45
CA SER A 156 -38.26 -8.76 66.85
C SER A 156 -37.42 -9.30 68.00
N THR A 157 -38.00 -10.22 68.77
CA THR A 157 -37.29 -11.09 69.72
C THR A 157 -36.88 -12.43 69.09
N SER A 158 -37.27 -12.71 67.84
CA SER A 158 -36.98 -14.00 67.20
C SER A 158 -35.51 -14.14 66.83
N SER A 159 -34.84 -15.15 67.38
CA SER A 159 -33.45 -15.45 67.06
C SER A 159 -33.27 -16.10 65.68
N LEU A 160 -34.37 -16.48 65.03
CA LEU A 160 -34.38 -17.15 63.72
C LEU A 160 -34.30 -16.17 62.55
N LEU A 161 -34.49 -14.86 62.75
CA LEU A 161 -34.46 -13.90 61.64
C LEU A 161 -33.04 -13.75 61.08
N MET A 162 -32.91 -13.99 59.79
CA MET A 162 -31.68 -13.86 59.04
C MET A 162 -31.96 -13.35 57.61
N PRO A 163 -30.99 -12.69 56.95
CA PRO A 163 -31.12 -12.35 55.54
C PRO A 163 -31.42 -13.59 54.69
N GLY A 164 -32.38 -13.46 53.76
CA GLY A 164 -32.85 -14.57 52.93
C GLY A 164 -34.05 -15.35 53.49
N LEU A 165 -34.55 -15.01 54.68
CA LEU A 165 -35.75 -15.60 55.25
C LEU A 165 -37.02 -14.81 54.85
N GLU A 166 -38.00 -15.48 54.26
CA GLU A 166 -39.36 -14.97 54.08
C GLU A 166 -40.16 -15.16 55.38
N ILE A 167 -40.70 -14.06 55.92
CA ILE A 167 -41.59 -14.10 57.07
C ILE A 167 -42.97 -13.55 56.73
N ARG A 168 -43.98 -14.02 57.47
CA ARG A 168 -45.33 -13.45 57.48
C ARG A 168 -45.71 -12.98 58.88
N VAL A 169 -46.44 -11.89 58.97
CA VAL A 169 -46.91 -11.36 60.25
C VAL A 169 -48.40 -11.66 60.44
N GLN A 170 -48.73 -12.28 61.57
CA GLN A 170 -50.11 -12.55 62.00
C GLN A 170 -50.74 -11.34 62.69
N GLY A 171 -52.04 -11.17 62.46
CA GLY A 171 -52.88 -10.12 63.06
C GLY A 171 -53.39 -9.13 62.02
N ASP A 172 -54.67 -8.77 62.11
CA ASP A 172 -55.31 -7.85 61.15
C ASP A 172 -54.76 -6.41 61.22
N ASP A 173 -54.18 -6.05 62.37
CA ASP A 173 -53.53 -4.76 62.62
C ASP A 173 -52.15 -4.63 61.95
N ALA A 174 -51.58 -5.72 61.41
CA ALA A 174 -50.32 -5.68 60.69
C ALA A 174 -50.48 -5.03 59.30
N PRO A 175 -49.54 -4.17 58.85
CA PRO A 175 -49.62 -3.57 57.53
C PRO A 175 -49.71 -4.66 56.45
N ALA A 176 -50.54 -4.44 55.43
CA ALA A 176 -50.92 -5.47 54.46
C ALA A 176 -49.71 -6.14 53.76
N VAL A 177 -48.61 -5.41 53.57
CA VAL A 177 -47.37 -5.92 52.98
C VAL A 177 -46.71 -7.01 53.85
N PHE A 178 -46.71 -6.86 55.18
CA PHE A 178 -46.18 -7.84 56.12
C PHE A 178 -47.05 -9.10 56.24
N ARG A 179 -48.37 -8.97 56.00
CA ARG A 179 -49.29 -10.10 55.96
C ARG A 179 -49.12 -10.96 54.70
N LYS A 180 -48.81 -10.33 53.57
CA LYS A 180 -48.56 -11.03 52.29
C LYS A 180 -47.23 -11.78 52.26
N GLY A 181 -46.25 -11.32 53.01
CA GLY A 181 -44.91 -11.91 53.10
C GLY A 181 -43.83 -10.89 52.80
N VAL A 182 -42.75 -10.92 53.58
CA VAL A 182 -41.61 -10.01 53.44
C VAL A 182 -40.32 -10.80 53.54
N LEU A 183 -39.36 -10.46 52.70
CA LEU A 183 -38.03 -11.06 52.70
C LEU A 183 -37.11 -10.21 53.58
N ILE A 184 -36.50 -10.81 54.60
CA ILE A 184 -35.48 -10.16 55.41
C ILE A 184 -34.22 -9.94 54.57
N THR A 185 -33.74 -8.70 54.50
CA THR A 185 -32.53 -8.30 53.74
C THR A 185 -31.39 -7.84 54.64
N GLY A 186 -31.67 -7.53 55.91
CA GLY A 186 -30.66 -7.17 56.88
C GLY A 186 -31.18 -7.29 58.31
N VAL A 187 -30.30 -7.68 59.23
CA VAL A 187 -30.59 -7.76 60.66
C VAL A 187 -29.48 -7.08 61.45
N THR A 188 -29.83 -6.49 62.58
CA THR A 188 -28.88 -5.99 63.58
C THR A 188 -29.40 -6.43 64.94
N ALA A 189 -28.69 -7.36 65.55
CA ALA A 189 -29.07 -7.95 66.83
C ALA A 189 -28.20 -7.40 67.95
N SER A 190 -28.77 -7.26 69.14
CA SER A 190 -28.08 -6.90 70.37
C SER A 190 -28.52 -7.83 71.50
N ALA A 191 -27.55 -8.35 72.24
CA ALA A 191 -27.80 -9.21 73.40
C ALA A 191 -26.92 -8.77 74.57
N ALA A 192 -27.48 -8.69 75.77
CA ALA A 192 -26.71 -8.51 77.00
C ALA A 192 -27.33 -9.35 78.13
N ARG A 193 -26.57 -9.62 79.19
CA ARG A 193 -27.05 -10.48 80.30
C ARG A 193 -28.17 -9.85 81.15
N ASP A 194 -28.33 -8.54 81.05
CA ASP A 194 -29.29 -7.73 81.81
C ASP A 194 -30.53 -7.32 80.99
N ARG A 195 -30.65 -7.81 79.75
CA ARG A 195 -31.77 -7.49 78.85
C ARG A 195 -32.14 -8.69 77.96
N SER A 196 -33.35 -8.68 77.45
CA SER A 196 -33.80 -9.67 76.47
C SER A 196 -33.07 -9.52 75.14
N TYR A 197 -32.97 -10.62 74.38
CA TYR A 197 -32.48 -10.59 73.00
C TYR A 197 -33.47 -9.81 72.14
N GLU A 198 -32.96 -8.80 71.44
CA GLU A 198 -33.74 -7.99 70.51
C GLU A 198 -32.93 -7.77 69.24
N LEU A 199 -33.63 -7.74 68.11
CA LEU A 199 -33.04 -7.35 66.83
C LEU A 199 -33.94 -6.38 66.10
N THR A 200 -33.31 -5.50 65.32
CA THR A 200 -33.97 -4.71 64.28
C THR A 200 -33.70 -5.37 62.94
N PHE A 201 -34.71 -5.42 62.07
CA PHE A 201 -34.56 -5.97 60.73
C PHE A 201 -35.00 -4.96 59.66
N THR A 202 -34.40 -5.10 58.48
CA THR A 202 -34.86 -4.49 57.22
C THR A 202 -35.34 -5.60 56.30
N ALA A 203 -36.41 -5.33 55.57
CA ALA A 203 -37.03 -6.28 54.66
C ALA A 203 -37.57 -5.59 53.42
N ILE A 204 -37.86 -6.38 52.39
CA ILE A 204 -38.59 -5.96 51.19
C ILE A 204 -39.84 -6.83 51.02
N PRO A 205 -40.88 -6.38 50.30
CA PRO A 205 -42.03 -7.22 50.00
C PRO A 205 -41.62 -8.48 49.24
N TYR A 206 -42.21 -9.63 49.59
CA TYR A 206 -42.07 -10.83 48.78
C TYR A 206 -42.82 -10.68 47.45
N SER A 207 -42.19 -11.10 46.35
CA SER A 207 -42.76 -11.09 45.01
C SER A 207 -42.52 -12.43 44.31
N GLU A 208 -43.56 -12.96 43.65
CA GLU A 208 -43.43 -14.14 42.79
C GLU A 208 -42.84 -13.81 41.42
N ARG A 209 -42.78 -12.53 41.06
CA ARG A 209 -42.36 -12.07 39.71
C ARG A 209 -40.87 -11.76 39.62
N TYR A 210 -40.27 -11.31 40.70
CA TYR A 210 -38.87 -10.90 40.76
C TYR A 210 -38.28 -11.17 42.14
N GLY A 211 -36.97 -11.43 42.16
CA GLY A 211 -36.22 -11.65 43.39
C GLY A 211 -35.54 -10.38 43.92
N TYR A 212 -34.94 -10.53 45.10
CA TYR A 212 -33.93 -9.64 45.63
C TYR A 212 -32.69 -9.60 44.74
N ARG A 213 -32.16 -8.40 44.55
CA ARG A 213 -30.91 -8.10 43.88
C ARG A 213 -30.03 -7.29 44.82
N PRO A 214 -28.74 -7.65 44.95
CA PRO A 214 -27.81 -6.84 45.71
C PRO A 214 -27.63 -5.47 45.04
N ALA A 215 -27.25 -4.48 45.84
CA ALA A 215 -26.87 -3.16 45.34
C ALA A 215 -25.70 -3.30 44.36
N LEU A 216 -25.76 -2.56 43.24
CA LEU A 216 -24.71 -2.61 42.22
C LEU A 216 -23.44 -1.96 42.75
N ILE A 217 -22.33 -2.70 42.74
CA ILE A 217 -21.01 -2.15 43.00
C ILE A 217 -20.44 -1.61 41.68
N PRO A 218 -20.07 -0.32 41.58
CA PRO A 218 -19.51 0.23 40.35
C PRO A 218 -18.21 -0.47 39.93
N ARG A 219 -18.01 -0.62 38.62
CA ARG A 219 -16.73 -1.10 38.08
C ARG A 219 -15.60 -0.11 38.40
N PRO A 220 -14.38 -0.60 38.69
CA PRO A 220 -13.23 0.30 38.80
C PRO A 220 -12.99 0.99 37.46
N VAL A 221 -12.62 2.27 37.51
CA VAL A 221 -12.43 3.09 36.32
C VAL A 221 -10.94 3.29 36.06
N MET A 222 -10.44 2.77 34.94
CA MET A 222 -9.09 3.03 34.44
C MET A 222 -9.07 4.32 33.61
N ALA A 223 -8.91 5.46 34.30
CA ALA A 223 -8.75 6.74 33.63
C ALA A 223 -7.35 6.84 32.97
N GLY A 224 -7.30 7.13 31.67
CA GLY A 224 -6.06 7.36 30.92
C GLY A 224 -5.56 6.13 30.17
N THR A 225 -4.23 5.98 30.10
CA THR A 225 -3.58 4.86 29.39
C THR A 225 -2.55 4.15 30.23
N LEU A 226 -2.45 2.83 30.09
CA LEU A 226 -1.40 2.01 30.69
C LEU A 226 -0.37 1.60 29.61
N PRO A 227 0.93 1.57 29.95
CA PRO A 227 1.93 1.02 29.05
C PRO A 227 1.76 -0.50 28.92
N ALA A 228 2.00 -1.00 27.72
CA ALA A 228 2.04 -2.41 27.42
C ALA A 228 3.02 -2.68 26.28
N ARG A 229 3.43 -3.94 26.12
CA ARG A 229 4.27 -4.36 24.99
C ARG A 229 3.55 -5.35 24.12
N VAL A 230 3.61 -5.13 22.81
CA VAL A 230 3.05 -6.07 21.84
C VAL A 230 3.82 -7.39 21.93
N THR A 231 3.10 -8.51 21.97
CA THR A 231 3.68 -9.85 22.15
C THR A 231 3.41 -10.72 20.92
N SER A 232 4.09 -11.88 20.83
CA SER A 232 3.89 -12.87 19.77
C SER A 232 3.93 -14.28 20.36
N THR A 233 3.10 -15.17 19.82
CA THR A 233 3.15 -16.60 20.15
C THR A 233 4.31 -17.32 19.46
N VAL A 234 4.99 -16.66 18.53
CA VAL A 234 6.15 -17.18 17.79
C VAL A 234 7.43 -16.71 18.48
N LYS A 235 8.33 -17.66 18.76
CA LYS A 235 9.61 -17.36 19.41
C LYS A 235 10.52 -16.56 18.46
N ASN A 236 11.11 -15.48 18.97
CA ASN A 236 12.00 -14.57 18.23
C ASN A 236 11.36 -13.97 16.96
N ASP A 237 10.04 -13.76 16.98
CA ASP A 237 9.35 -13.12 15.89
C ASP A 237 9.77 -11.65 15.79
N ILE A 238 10.12 -11.21 14.58
CA ILE A 238 10.37 -9.79 14.31
C ILE A 238 9.03 -9.05 14.28
N TYR A 239 7.98 -9.70 13.79
CA TYR A 239 6.66 -9.13 13.70
C TYR A 239 5.80 -9.56 14.89
N ALA A 240 4.73 -8.82 15.17
CA ALA A 240 3.76 -9.29 16.15
C ALA A 240 2.77 -10.26 15.51
N HIS A 241 2.30 -11.25 16.28
CA HIS A 241 1.18 -12.08 15.86
C HIS A 241 -0.11 -11.25 15.85
N ILE A 242 -0.73 -11.12 14.68
CA ILE A 242 -2.04 -10.49 14.49
C ILE A 242 -3.09 -11.53 14.12
N ASP A 243 -4.35 -11.30 14.54
CA ASP A 243 -5.45 -12.15 14.11
C ASP A 243 -6.04 -11.74 12.75
N LYS A 244 -7.07 -12.47 12.31
CA LYS A 244 -7.80 -12.21 11.05
C LYS A 244 -8.42 -10.81 10.96
N ASP A 245 -8.61 -10.14 12.09
CA ASP A 245 -9.24 -8.82 12.21
C ASP A 245 -8.17 -7.72 12.46
N GLY A 246 -6.88 -8.06 12.43
CA GLY A 246 -5.76 -7.13 12.61
C GLY A 246 -5.57 -6.66 14.06
N ARG A 247 -6.05 -7.43 15.05
CA ARG A 247 -5.86 -7.18 16.49
C ARG A 247 -4.55 -7.77 16.99
N TYR A 248 -4.07 -7.25 18.11
CA TYR A 248 -2.80 -7.65 18.72
C TYR A 248 -3.03 -8.32 20.07
N ARG A 249 -2.04 -9.08 20.55
CA ARG A 249 -1.91 -9.42 21.96
C ARG A 249 -0.87 -8.51 22.59
N VAL A 250 -1.05 -8.17 23.85
CA VAL A 250 -0.18 -7.26 24.59
C VAL A 250 0.13 -7.83 25.98
N ASN A 251 1.33 -7.59 26.47
CA ASN A 251 1.71 -7.79 27.85
C ASN A 251 1.53 -6.45 28.59
N LEU A 252 0.62 -6.40 29.57
CA LEU A 252 0.34 -5.21 30.38
C LEU A 252 1.37 -5.11 31.50
N ASP A 253 2.06 -3.98 31.62
CA ASP A 253 3.20 -3.85 32.56
C ASP A 253 2.80 -3.99 34.04
N PHE A 254 1.51 -3.78 34.38
CA PHE A 254 1.01 -3.95 35.74
C PHE A 254 0.68 -5.40 36.09
N ASP A 255 0.57 -6.28 35.08
CA ASP A 255 0.33 -7.70 35.30
C ASP A 255 1.58 -8.34 35.91
N ARG A 256 1.40 -8.95 37.08
CA ARG A 256 2.48 -9.56 37.85
C ARG A 256 2.62 -11.05 37.57
N ASP A 257 1.64 -11.64 36.90
CA ASP A 257 1.66 -13.05 36.58
C ASP A 257 2.59 -13.35 35.41
N THR A 258 3.15 -14.55 35.42
CA THR A 258 4.02 -15.01 34.34
C THR A 258 3.22 -15.87 33.36
N TRP A 259 3.03 -15.35 32.16
CA TRP A 259 2.34 -16.05 31.09
C TRP A 259 3.32 -16.55 30.03
N LYS A 260 2.85 -17.53 29.24
CA LYS A 260 3.55 -17.90 28.00
C LYS A 260 3.47 -16.71 27.02
N PRO A 261 4.56 -16.35 26.31
CA PRO A 261 4.52 -15.29 25.30
C PRO A 261 3.39 -15.47 24.29
N GLY A 262 2.67 -14.38 24.07
CA GLY A 262 1.49 -14.32 23.24
C GLY A 262 0.22 -14.83 23.93
N TYR A 263 0.15 -14.98 25.25
CA TYR A 263 -1.06 -15.39 26.00
C TYR A 263 -1.36 -14.47 27.21
N GLU A 264 -0.67 -13.34 27.31
CA GLU A 264 -0.79 -12.32 28.37
C GLU A 264 -2.11 -11.54 28.31
N SER A 265 -2.72 -11.46 27.12
CA SER A 265 -4.01 -10.78 26.94
C SER A 265 -4.89 -11.50 25.91
N LEU A 266 -6.17 -11.14 25.90
CA LEU A 266 -7.03 -11.38 24.74
C LEU A 266 -6.66 -10.44 23.58
N TRP A 267 -7.36 -10.58 22.46
CA TRP A 267 -7.16 -9.76 21.27
C TRP A 267 -7.62 -8.31 21.50
N VAL A 268 -6.65 -7.39 21.42
CA VAL A 268 -6.81 -5.95 21.62
C VAL A 268 -6.81 -5.23 20.27
N ARG A 269 -7.83 -4.41 20.02
CA ARG A 269 -7.95 -3.62 18.79
C ARG A 269 -6.98 -2.44 18.82
N GLN A 270 -6.40 -2.07 17.68
CA GLN A 270 -5.56 -0.88 17.54
C GLN A 270 -6.34 0.28 16.91
N SER A 271 -6.28 1.46 17.55
CA SER A 271 -6.70 2.72 16.94
C SER A 271 -5.85 3.04 15.72
N ARG A 272 -6.47 3.55 14.66
CA ARG A 272 -5.82 3.82 13.36
C ARG A 272 -6.01 5.28 12.97
N PRO A 273 -4.97 5.95 12.43
CA PRO A 273 -5.12 7.30 11.86
C PRO A 273 -6.10 7.37 10.69
N TYR A 274 -6.23 6.28 9.92
CA TYR A 274 -7.13 6.18 8.77
C TYR A 274 -7.60 4.74 8.57
N ALA A 275 -8.90 4.52 8.52
CA ALA A 275 -9.51 3.19 8.31
C ALA A 275 -10.87 3.31 7.63
N GLY A 276 -11.22 2.31 6.83
CA GLY A 276 -12.49 2.14 6.14
C GLY A 276 -12.66 0.68 5.70
N ASP A 277 -13.62 0.42 4.82
CA ASP A 277 -13.96 -0.95 4.37
C ASP A 277 -12.82 -1.59 3.57
N THR A 278 -12.44 -1.00 2.43
CA THR A 278 -11.40 -1.51 1.52
C THR A 278 -10.12 -0.66 1.50
N TYR A 279 -10.01 0.33 2.38
CA TYR A 279 -8.91 1.29 2.44
C TYR A 279 -8.52 1.64 3.89
N GLY A 280 -7.29 2.07 4.11
CA GLY A 280 -6.80 2.49 5.43
C GLY A 280 -5.27 2.56 5.51
N LEU A 281 -4.77 2.89 6.69
CA LEU A 281 -3.34 2.92 7.02
C LEU A 281 -3.04 1.87 8.11
N HIS A 282 -2.50 0.72 7.69
CA HIS A 282 -2.04 -0.33 8.61
C HIS A 282 -0.54 -0.51 8.47
N LEU A 283 0.21 -0.05 9.47
CA LEU A 283 1.62 -0.34 9.67
C LEU A 283 1.73 -1.40 10.79
N PRO A 284 2.04 -2.67 10.48
CA PRO A 284 2.05 -3.72 11.49
C PRO A 284 3.07 -3.44 12.59
N LEU A 285 2.63 -3.55 13.84
CA LEU A 285 3.54 -3.45 14.99
C LEU A 285 4.44 -4.67 15.07
N LEU A 286 5.63 -4.47 15.62
CA LEU A 286 6.62 -5.52 15.87
C LEU A 286 6.45 -6.07 17.29
N ALA A 287 6.89 -7.31 17.52
CA ALA A 287 6.97 -7.84 18.88
C ALA A 287 7.92 -6.96 19.72
N GLY A 288 7.53 -6.68 20.96
CA GLY A 288 8.24 -5.79 21.88
C GLY A 288 7.93 -4.30 21.73
N THR A 289 7.18 -3.89 20.70
CA THR A 289 6.79 -2.48 20.50
C THR A 289 5.99 -1.98 21.70
N GLU A 290 6.39 -0.85 22.27
CA GLU A 290 5.66 -0.19 23.35
C GLU A 290 4.39 0.49 22.81
N VAL A 291 3.27 0.23 23.48
CA VAL A 291 1.95 0.76 23.15
C VAL A 291 1.27 1.32 24.38
N SER A 292 0.37 2.27 24.16
CA SER A 292 -0.51 2.80 25.20
C SER A 292 -1.88 2.14 25.08
N ILE A 293 -2.31 1.44 26.13
CA ILE A 293 -3.61 0.81 26.23
C ILE A 293 -4.57 1.77 26.91
N ALA A 294 -5.61 2.17 26.19
CA ALA A 294 -6.76 2.88 26.74
C ALA A 294 -7.93 1.91 26.93
N PHE A 295 -8.93 2.35 27.66
CA PHE A 295 -10.08 1.54 28.06
C PHE A 295 -11.37 2.26 27.64
N GLU A 296 -12.27 1.59 26.92
CA GLU A 296 -13.53 2.19 26.49
C GLU A 296 -14.36 2.59 27.73
N GLU A 297 -14.71 3.89 27.86
CA GLU A 297 -15.36 4.46 29.06
C GLU A 297 -14.59 4.24 30.39
N GLY A 298 -13.30 3.91 30.30
CA GLY A 298 -12.49 3.53 31.47
C GLY A 298 -12.78 2.11 31.97
N ASN A 299 -13.54 1.30 31.25
CA ASN A 299 -13.85 -0.08 31.59
C ASN A 299 -12.59 -0.98 31.43
N PRO A 300 -12.04 -1.55 32.53
CA PRO A 300 -10.85 -2.41 32.49
C PRO A 300 -10.96 -3.59 31.51
N ASP A 301 -12.17 -4.07 31.27
CA ASP A 301 -12.45 -5.24 30.46
C ASP A 301 -12.49 -4.94 28.95
N ARG A 302 -12.43 -3.65 28.58
CA ARG A 302 -12.48 -3.17 27.19
C ARG A 302 -11.22 -2.41 26.77
N PRO A 303 -10.04 -3.06 26.78
CA PRO A 303 -8.80 -2.43 26.34
C PRO A 303 -8.74 -2.26 24.81
N TYR A 304 -8.11 -1.18 24.38
CA TYR A 304 -7.67 -0.96 23.00
C TYR A 304 -6.32 -0.24 22.98
N ILE A 305 -5.52 -0.47 21.94
CA ILE A 305 -4.26 0.26 21.73
C ILE A 305 -4.62 1.65 21.20
N ALA A 306 -4.41 2.68 22.01
CA ALA A 306 -4.66 4.08 21.65
C ALA A 306 -3.50 4.70 20.85
N GLY A 307 -2.27 4.24 21.07
CA GLY A 307 -1.09 4.80 20.42
C GLY A 307 0.15 3.93 20.58
N VAL A 308 1.18 4.27 19.81
CA VAL A 308 2.48 3.58 19.75
C VAL A 308 3.55 4.54 20.27
N LYS A 309 4.51 4.05 21.06
CA LYS A 309 5.55 4.85 21.68
C LYS A 309 6.94 4.38 21.27
N HIS A 310 7.88 5.32 21.21
CA HIS A 310 9.30 5.01 21.20
C HIS A 310 9.81 4.95 22.65
N ASP A 311 10.91 4.22 22.87
CA ASP A 311 11.52 4.07 24.20
C ASP A 311 13.06 4.18 24.09
N SER A 312 13.77 4.03 25.22
CA SER A 312 15.24 4.15 25.24
C SER A 312 15.97 3.05 24.48
N ALA A 313 15.36 1.87 24.31
CA ALA A 313 15.91 0.77 23.52
C ALA A 313 15.52 0.88 22.05
N HIS A 314 14.38 1.51 21.76
CA HIS A 314 13.79 1.70 20.43
C HIS A 314 13.55 3.19 20.19
N THR A 315 14.63 3.93 19.98
CA THR A 315 14.59 5.39 19.82
C THR A 315 13.88 5.82 18.53
N ASP A 316 13.28 7.01 18.55
CA ASP A 316 12.68 7.63 17.37
C ASP A 316 13.69 7.79 16.21
N HIS A 317 13.18 7.77 14.98
CA HIS A 317 13.96 8.01 13.77
C HIS A 317 14.29 9.49 13.57
N VAL A 318 13.49 10.38 14.16
CA VAL A 318 13.69 11.83 14.14
C VAL A 318 14.05 12.30 15.54
N THR A 319 15.24 12.90 15.66
CA THR A 319 15.82 13.40 16.90
C THR A 319 16.42 14.79 16.66
N ILE A 320 17.00 15.40 17.70
CA ILE A 320 17.68 16.70 17.56
C ILE A 320 18.78 16.72 16.48
N GLN A 321 19.38 15.57 16.16
CA GLN A 321 20.42 15.47 15.13
C GLN A 321 19.89 15.58 13.70
N ASN A 322 18.57 15.45 13.50
CA ASN A 322 17.94 15.43 12.19
C ASN A 322 16.48 15.94 12.22
N TYR A 323 16.19 16.89 13.11
CA TYR A 323 14.85 17.37 13.49
C TYR A 323 14.02 18.02 12.36
N LYS A 324 14.62 18.25 11.18
CA LYS A 324 13.95 18.77 9.98
C LYS A 324 13.46 17.66 9.05
N ARG A 325 13.53 16.40 9.48
CA ARG A 325 13.13 15.23 8.68
C ARG A 325 11.74 14.73 9.03
N ASN A 326 11.05 14.26 8.00
CA ASN A 326 9.86 13.44 8.09
C ASN A 326 10.21 12.06 7.52
N VAL A 327 10.03 10.98 8.30
CA VAL A 327 10.52 9.64 7.94
C VAL A 327 9.44 8.60 8.16
N LEU A 328 9.12 7.83 7.11
CA LEU A 328 8.51 6.51 7.22
C LEU A 328 9.59 5.48 6.89
N ARG A 329 9.84 4.54 7.80
CA ARG A 329 10.86 3.50 7.65
C ARG A 329 10.35 2.16 8.16
N THR A 330 10.49 1.12 7.35
CA THR A 330 10.15 -0.26 7.75
C THR A 330 11.37 -0.99 8.32
N PRO A 331 11.21 -2.17 8.96
CA PRO A 331 12.32 -2.96 9.50
C PRO A 331 13.38 -3.32 8.45
N ALA A 332 12.96 -3.64 7.23
CA ALA A 332 13.83 -3.90 6.09
C ALA A 332 14.41 -2.61 5.45
N ASN A 333 14.26 -1.45 6.11
CA ASN A 333 14.74 -0.15 5.66
C ASN A 333 14.13 0.33 4.32
N ASN A 334 12.91 -0.12 3.98
CA ASN A 334 12.10 0.56 2.97
C ASN A 334 11.73 1.94 3.54
N LYS A 335 11.97 2.98 2.76
CA LYS A 335 12.03 4.34 3.30
C LYS A 335 11.36 5.35 2.40
N ILE A 336 10.55 6.20 3.01
CA ILE A 336 10.14 7.49 2.47
C ILE A 336 10.69 8.54 3.44
N ARG A 337 11.55 9.43 2.95
CA ARG A 337 12.15 10.50 3.73
C ARG A 337 11.97 11.82 3.01
N LEU A 338 11.44 12.81 3.72
CA LEU A 338 11.38 14.19 3.30
C LEU A 338 12.25 15.00 4.27
N ASP A 339 13.13 15.84 3.76
CA ASP A 339 14.00 16.70 4.57
C ASP A 339 13.69 18.15 4.20
N ASP A 340 13.29 18.95 5.19
CA ASP A 340 12.84 20.34 5.04
C ASP A 340 13.94 21.35 5.43
N GLU A 341 15.21 20.93 5.44
CA GLU A 341 16.31 21.87 5.58
C GLU A 341 16.31 22.90 4.44
N ARG A 342 16.08 24.18 4.76
CA ARG A 342 15.99 25.25 3.76
C ARG A 342 17.24 25.35 2.90
N GLY A 343 17.02 25.36 1.58
CA GLY A 343 18.06 25.36 0.55
C GLY A 343 18.68 23.98 0.28
N LYS A 344 18.24 22.94 0.99
CA LYS A 344 18.71 21.55 0.87
C LYS A 344 17.54 20.56 0.91
N GLU A 345 16.36 21.03 0.55
CA GLU A 345 15.14 20.23 0.57
C GLU A 345 15.28 19.06 -0.39
N HIS A 346 14.88 17.88 0.08
CA HIS A 346 14.93 16.69 -0.76
C HIS A 346 13.96 15.61 -0.32
N ILE A 347 13.54 14.80 -1.27
CA ILE A 347 12.71 13.61 -1.05
C ILE A 347 13.49 12.38 -1.50
N LYS A 348 13.43 11.34 -0.69
CA LYS A 348 14.00 10.03 -0.98
C LYS A 348 12.96 8.93 -0.79
N VAL A 349 12.81 8.11 -1.82
CA VAL A 349 12.07 6.85 -1.76
C VAL A 349 13.05 5.72 -2.08
N SER A 350 13.22 4.73 -1.19
CA SER A 350 14.22 3.68 -1.42
C SER A 350 13.90 2.34 -0.77
N THR A 351 14.51 1.28 -1.32
CA THR A 351 14.61 -0.06 -0.74
C THR A 351 16.06 -0.58 -0.82
N GLU A 352 16.43 -1.46 0.11
CA GLU A 352 17.73 -2.16 0.15
C GLU A 352 17.65 -3.57 -0.48
N TYR A 353 16.52 -3.93 -1.09
CA TYR A 353 16.38 -5.23 -1.76
C TYR A 353 17.23 -5.29 -3.03
N GLY A 354 18.09 -6.32 -3.14
CA GLY A 354 18.91 -6.57 -4.32
C GLY A 354 20.06 -5.58 -4.53
N GLY A 355 20.52 -4.91 -3.46
CA GLY A 355 21.41 -3.75 -3.53
C GLY A 355 20.61 -2.50 -3.21
N LYS A 356 20.66 -1.46 -4.04
CA LYS A 356 19.94 -0.22 -3.79
C LYS A 356 19.07 0.19 -4.96
N SER A 357 17.78 0.37 -4.71
CA SER A 357 16.86 1.03 -5.64
C SER A 357 16.29 2.29 -4.99
N GLN A 358 16.37 3.43 -5.68
CA GLN A 358 15.95 4.71 -5.13
C GLN A 358 15.52 5.73 -6.18
N LEU A 359 14.54 6.55 -5.80
CA LEU A 359 14.19 7.83 -6.41
C LEU A 359 14.62 8.95 -5.45
N ASN A 360 15.47 9.85 -5.92
CA ASN A 360 15.88 11.05 -5.19
C ASN A 360 15.41 12.29 -5.94
N LEU A 361 14.89 13.28 -5.22
CA LEU A 361 14.41 14.57 -5.75
C LEU A 361 14.99 15.72 -4.91
N GLY A 362 15.35 16.83 -5.54
CA GLY A 362 15.82 18.05 -4.87
C GLY A 362 17.34 18.09 -4.67
N HIS A 363 17.80 18.30 -3.44
CA HIS A 363 19.22 18.31 -3.07
C HIS A 363 19.75 16.89 -2.81
N LEU A 364 20.49 16.33 -3.77
CA LEU A 364 21.00 14.98 -3.68
C LEU A 364 22.31 14.96 -2.90
N VAL A 365 22.39 14.09 -1.90
CA VAL A 365 23.60 13.87 -1.08
C VAL A 365 24.15 12.47 -1.22
N ASP A 366 25.45 12.31 -0.95
CA ASP A 366 26.12 11.03 -0.82
C ASP A 366 25.96 10.42 0.60
N ALA A 367 26.68 9.34 0.89
CA ALA A 367 26.67 8.70 2.21
C ALA A 367 27.27 9.59 3.32
N GLY A 368 28.20 10.48 2.97
CA GLY A 368 28.82 11.46 3.86
C GLY A 368 28.02 12.77 4.03
N LYS A 369 26.79 12.82 3.47
CA LYS A 369 25.92 14.01 3.44
C LYS A 369 26.49 15.17 2.62
N GLN A 370 27.48 14.91 1.76
CA GLN A 370 28.01 15.91 0.84
C GLN A 370 27.11 15.99 -0.39
N GLN A 371 26.92 17.21 -0.90
CA GLN A 371 26.14 17.43 -2.11
C GLN A 371 26.82 16.71 -3.27
N ARG A 372 26.04 15.90 -4.00
CA ARG A 372 26.49 15.19 -5.20
C ARG A 372 25.73 15.60 -6.45
N GLY A 373 24.65 16.37 -6.31
CA GLY A 373 23.86 16.85 -7.44
C GLY A 373 22.55 17.51 -7.00
N GLU A 374 21.81 18.02 -7.98
CA GLU A 374 20.49 18.63 -7.83
C GLU A 374 19.55 18.12 -8.92
N GLY A 375 18.24 18.18 -8.68
CA GLY A 375 17.22 17.73 -9.62
C GLY A 375 16.63 16.38 -9.24
N PHE A 376 16.66 15.39 -10.15
CA PHE A 376 16.17 14.05 -9.87
C PHE A 376 17.15 12.96 -10.29
N GLU A 377 17.13 11.84 -9.58
CA GLU A 377 17.85 10.62 -9.96
C GLU A 377 16.97 9.40 -9.70
N LEU A 378 16.82 8.56 -10.72
CA LEU A 378 16.35 7.19 -10.59
C LEU A 378 17.54 6.24 -10.73
N ARG A 379 17.85 5.48 -9.66
CA ARG A 379 18.99 4.54 -9.63
C ARG A 379 18.53 3.17 -9.13
N THR A 380 19.04 2.12 -9.76
CA THR A 380 18.96 0.73 -9.28
C THR A 380 20.31 0.02 -9.50
N ASP A 381 20.68 -0.87 -8.58
CA ASP A 381 21.82 -1.79 -8.75
C ASP A 381 21.41 -3.08 -9.50
N LEU A 382 20.10 -3.26 -9.78
CA LEU A 382 19.55 -4.35 -10.58
C LEU A 382 19.12 -3.82 -11.97
N TRP A 383 18.16 -4.49 -12.60
CA TRP A 383 17.61 -4.09 -13.89
C TRP A 383 16.68 -2.88 -13.78
N GLY A 384 16.79 -1.94 -14.72
CA GLY A 384 15.87 -0.81 -14.90
C GLY A 384 15.11 -0.91 -16.22
N ALA A 385 13.83 -0.54 -16.22
CA ALA A 385 13.02 -0.45 -17.44
C ALA A 385 12.09 0.76 -17.36
N VAL A 386 12.10 1.61 -18.40
CA VAL A 386 11.14 2.69 -18.62
C VAL A 386 10.23 2.27 -19.78
N ARG A 387 8.92 2.16 -19.54
CA ARG A 387 7.96 1.65 -20.52
C ARG A 387 6.71 2.51 -20.56
N ALA A 388 6.31 2.91 -21.77
CA ALA A 388 5.04 3.59 -22.01
C ALA A 388 4.41 3.07 -23.32
N LYS A 389 3.21 2.48 -23.22
CA LYS A 389 2.50 1.89 -24.37
C LYS A 389 2.19 2.91 -25.48
N LYS A 390 2.03 4.18 -25.10
CA LYS A 390 1.74 5.29 -26.03
C LYS A 390 3.00 6.07 -26.43
N GLY A 391 4.20 5.51 -26.23
CA GLY A 391 5.47 6.17 -26.56
C GLY A 391 6.13 6.93 -25.40
N ILE A 392 7.40 7.27 -25.56
CA ILE A 392 8.26 7.95 -24.59
C ILE A 392 8.82 9.22 -25.23
N PHE A 393 8.72 10.36 -24.53
CA PHE A 393 9.37 11.61 -24.91
C PHE A 393 10.48 11.95 -23.90
N ILE A 394 11.70 12.13 -24.39
CA ILE A 394 12.86 12.54 -23.60
C ILE A 394 13.32 13.88 -24.15
N SER A 395 13.23 14.93 -23.33
CA SER A 395 13.46 16.29 -23.80
C SER A 395 14.36 17.11 -22.86
N ALA A 396 15.17 17.98 -23.46
CA ALA A 396 15.88 19.07 -22.79
C ALA A 396 15.31 20.45 -23.16
N ASP A 397 14.08 20.50 -23.68
CA ASP A 397 13.34 21.72 -23.95
C ASP A 397 13.01 22.43 -22.64
N ALA A 398 13.18 23.74 -22.62
CA ALA A 398 12.83 24.53 -21.45
C ALA A 398 11.30 24.63 -21.33
N GLN A 399 10.77 24.27 -20.17
CA GLN A 399 9.37 24.48 -19.81
C GLN A 399 9.28 25.20 -18.47
N ASP A 400 9.50 26.52 -18.51
CA ASP A 400 9.54 27.34 -17.30
C ASP A 400 8.24 27.19 -16.50
N LYS A 401 8.39 26.85 -15.21
CA LYS A 401 7.27 26.63 -14.27
C LYS A 401 6.26 25.58 -14.75
N ALA A 402 6.67 24.65 -15.61
CA ALA A 402 5.78 23.67 -16.23
C ALA A 402 4.56 24.30 -16.93
N GLN A 403 4.72 25.51 -17.50
CA GLN A 403 3.69 26.13 -18.32
C GLN A 403 3.57 25.37 -19.65
N GLY A 404 2.45 24.66 -19.84
CA GLY A 404 2.16 23.90 -21.07
C GLY A 404 1.76 22.45 -20.79
N GLN A 405 1.65 21.65 -21.84
CA GLN A 405 1.37 20.22 -21.72
C GLN A 405 2.64 19.44 -21.35
N VAL A 406 2.52 18.32 -20.65
CA VAL A 406 3.64 17.39 -20.33
C VAL A 406 4.32 16.86 -21.60
N ARG A 407 3.62 16.91 -22.73
CA ARG A 407 4.08 16.46 -24.05
C ARG A 407 4.09 17.62 -25.05
N GLU A 408 4.48 18.81 -24.63
CA GLU A 408 4.66 19.91 -25.57
C GLU A 408 5.74 19.55 -26.59
N MET A 409 5.36 19.55 -27.86
CA MET A 409 6.16 19.01 -28.97
C MET A 409 6.14 19.93 -30.20
N ALA A 410 5.47 21.07 -30.14
CA ALA A 410 5.31 21.95 -31.30
C ALA A 410 6.67 22.34 -31.92
N ASP A 411 7.67 22.64 -31.09
CA ASP A 411 9.00 23.05 -31.55
C ASP A 411 9.73 21.91 -32.30
N ILE A 412 9.81 20.70 -31.73
CA ILE A 412 10.44 19.56 -32.40
C ILE A 412 9.69 19.17 -33.68
N ILE A 413 8.35 19.19 -33.67
CA ILE A 413 7.57 18.87 -34.88
C ILE A 413 7.85 19.90 -35.97
N SER A 414 7.95 21.18 -35.62
CA SER A 414 8.32 22.25 -36.57
C SER A 414 9.73 22.06 -37.12
N GLU A 415 10.71 21.73 -36.28
CA GLU A 415 12.09 21.47 -36.69
C GLU A 415 12.20 20.25 -37.62
N LEU A 416 11.53 19.14 -37.28
CA LEU A 416 11.48 17.93 -38.11
C LEU A 416 10.84 18.22 -39.47
N ASN A 417 9.74 18.97 -39.52
CA ASN A 417 9.10 19.37 -40.78
C ASN A 417 10.04 20.26 -41.63
N SER A 418 10.70 21.24 -41.01
CA SER A 418 11.65 22.12 -41.71
C SER A 418 12.84 21.35 -42.29
N LEU A 419 13.36 20.36 -41.57
CA LEU A 419 14.43 19.50 -42.06
C LEU A 419 13.94 18.59 -43.19
N SER A 420 12.76 18.00 -43.06
CA SER A 420 12.13 17.19 -44.11
C SER A 420 11.96 17.96 -45.42
N ASP A 421 11.53 19.23 -45.38
CA ASP A 421 11.40 20.07 -46.58
C ASP A 421 12.74 20.32 -47.30
N LYS A 422 13.82 20.49 -46.53
CA LYS A 422 15.17 20.69 -47.10
C LYS A 422 15.68 19.43 -47.78
N ILE A 423 15.49 18.26 -47.16
CA ILE A 423 15.92 16.98 -47.72
C ILE A 423 15.04 16.60 -48.94
N GLN A 424 13.74 16.92 -48.92
CA GLN A 424 12.86 16.71 -50.07
C GLN A 424 13.39 17.43 -51.31
N LYS A 425 13.75 18.72 -51.19
CA LYS A 425 14.33 19.48 -52.31
C LYS A 425 15.62 18.85 -52.84
N LEU A 426 16.48 18.36 -51.95
CA LEU A 426 17.72 17.68 -52.35
C LEU A 426 17.42 16.37 -53.09
N SER A 427 16.39 15.64 -52.66
CA SER A 427 15.91 14.42 -53.30
C SER A 427 15.31 14.70 -54.69
N ASP A 428 14.56 15.78 -54.84
CA ASP A 428 13.98 16.22 -56.13
C ASP A 428 15.07 16.65 -57.12
N ASP A 429 16.10 17.36 -56.64
CA ASP A 429 17.29 17.71 -57.41
C ASP A 429 18.03 16.44 -57.89
N ALA A 430 18.13 15.41 -57.05
CA ALA A 430 18.74 14.12 -57.41
C ALA A 430 17.94 13.39 -58.50
N ALA A 431 16.61 13.33 -58.37
CA ALA A 431 15.73 12.72 -59.37
C ALA A 431 15.83 13.44 -60.72
N THR A 432 15.89 14.78 -60.73
CA THR A 432 16.07 15.59 -61.94
C THR A 432 17.41 15.31 -62.64
N ALA A 433 18.42 14.89 -61.87
CA ALA A 433 19.73 14.48 -62.37
C ALA A 433 19.82 12.98 -62.73
N ASN A 434 18.69 12.26 -62.77
CA ASN A 434 18.62 10.80 -62.99
C ASN A 434 19.35 9.95 -61.93
N ALA A 435 19.55 10.48 -60.72
CA ALA A 435 19.99 9.70 -59.57
C ALA A 435 18.79 9.15 -58.79
N ASP A 436 18.94 8.02 -58.09
CA ASP A 436 17.84 7.49 -57.26
C ASP A 436 17.54 8.46 -56.10
N PRO A 437 16.28 8.90 -55.92
CA PRO A 437 15.88 9.79 -54.84
C PRO A 437 15.80 9.07 -53.47
N ALA A 438 15.79 9.85 -52.39
CA ALA A 438 15.54 9.35 -51.05
C ALA A 438 14.05 9.01 -50.85
N ASP A 439 13.75 8.01 -50.00
CA ASP A 439 12.36 7.68 -49.60
C ASP A 439 11.83 8.69 -48.57
N MET A 440 11.43 9.86 -49.07
CA MET A 440 10.89 10.93 -48.26
C MET A 440 9.46 10.66 -47.76
N ALA A 441 8.68 9.87 -48.50
CA ALA A 441 7.32 9.50 -48.12
C ALA A 441 7.31 8.75 -46.78
N ALA A 442 8.26 7.84 -46.57
CA ALA A 442 8.40 7.16 -45.30
C ALA A 442 8.81 8.08 -44.13
N GLN A 443 9.62 9.11 -44.39
CA GLN A 443 10.02 10.09 -43.35
C GLN A 443 8.81 10.90 -42.88
N VAL A 444 8.05 11.46 -43.83
CA VAL A 444 6.85 12.24 -43.54
C VAL A 444 5.84 11.39 -42.78
N ALA A 445 5.60 10.15 -43.21
CA ALA A 445 4.67 9.24 -42.54
C ALA A 445 5.08 8.91 -41.10
N LEU A 446 6.38 8.82 -40.79
CA LEU A 446 6.87 8.65 -39.42
C LEU A 446 6.51 9.86 -38.56
N ILE A 447 6.76 11.08 -39.07
CA ILE A 447 6.48 12.32 -38.34
C ILE A 447 4.98 12.49 -38.11
N THR A 448 4.18 12.49 -39.18
CA THR A 448 2.75 12.85 -39.12
C THR A 448 1.90 11.80 -38.42
N SER A 449 2.21 10.51 -38.59
CA SER A 449 1.31 9.42 -38.19
C SER A 449 1.77 8.65 -36.95
N ARG A 450 2.95 8.97 -36.39
CA ARG A 450 3.51 8.23 -35.25
C ARG A 450 4.15 9.14 -34.20
N ILE A 451 4.96 10.10 -34.62
CA ILE A 451 5.66 11.03 -33.71
C ILE A 451 4.73 12.13 -33.24
N ASN A 452 3.94 12.72 -34.13
CA ASN A 452 2.97 13.75 -33.77
C ASN A 452 2.00 13.19 -32.73
N ASP A 453 1.90 13.89 -31.60
CA ASP A 453 1.15 13.48 -30.40
C ASP A 453 1.49 12.09 -29.82
N LEU A 454 2.62 11.48 -30.21
CA LEU A 454 2.98 10.10 -29.87
C LEU A 454 1.82 9.11 -30.09
N THR A 455 1.22 9.15 -31.27
CA THR A 455 0.07 8.28 -31.63
C THR A 455 0.45 6.79 -31.76
N ALA A 456 1.74 6.46 -31.71
CA ALA A 456 2.27 5.09 -31.73
C ALA A 456 3.35 4.87 -30.66
N SER A 457 3.74 3.61 -30.45
CA SER A 457 4.83 3.21 -29.56
C SER A 457 6.20 3.65 -30.12
N VAL A 458 6.53 4.93 -29.97
CA VAL A 458 7.81 5.52 -30.42
C VAL A 458 8.58 6.11 -29.24
N ILE A 459 9.90 6.20 -29.39
CA ILE A 459 10.74 7.00 -28.50
C ILE A 459 11.18 8.23 -29.30
N LEU A 460 10.84 9.42 -28.80
CA LEU A 460 11.26 10.69 -29.36
C LEU A 460 12.26 11.34 -28.39
N MET A 461 13.43 11.70 -28.89
CA MET A 461 14.45 12.41 -28.12
C MET A 461 14.68 13.79 -28.74
N HIS A 462 14.59 14.85 -27.94
CA HIS A 462 14.81 16.22 -28.40
C HIS A 462 15.72 16.99 -27.46
N ALA A 463 16.69 17.72 -28.02
CA ALA A 463 17.48 18.67 -27.27
C ALA A 463 17.96 19.78 -28.21
N PRO A 464 17.49 21.02 -28.07
CA PRO A 464 17.73 22.10 -29.03
C PRO A 464 19.21 22.52 -29.14
N LYS A 465 20.04 22.10 -28.18
CA LYS A 465 21.48 22.37 -28.14
C LYS A 465 22.36 21.15 -28.44
N GLY A 466 21.77 19.97 -28.65
CA GLY A 466 22.48 18.77 -29.08
C GLY A 466 22.17 17.52 -28.28
N VAL A 467 22.37 16.37 -28.94
CA VAL A 467 22.28 15.02 -28.38
C VAL A 467 23.57 14.27 -28.73
N ALA A 468 24.17 13.58 -27.76
CA ALA A 468 25.34 12.73 -27.97
C ALA A 468 25.00 11.27 -27.65
N VAL A 469 25.39 10.36 -28.54
CA VAL A 469 25.26 8.91 -28.34
C VAL A 469 26.64 8.28 -28.55
N ALA A 470 27.17 7.62 -27.52
CA ALA A 470 28.51 7.04 -27.53
C ALA A 470 28.51 5.66 -26.85
N SER A 471 29.47 4.81 -27.22
CA SER A 471 29.68 3.48 -26.63
C SER A 471 31.18 3.18 -26.56
N GLY A 472 31.61 2.49 -25.51
CA GLY A 472 33.01 2.10 -25.31
C GLY A 472 33.44 0.88 -26.13
N GLU A 473 32.49 0.07 -26.62
CA GLU A 473 32.76 -1.13 -27.41
C GLU A 473 32.03 -1.11 -28.75
N HIS A 474 30.68 -1.19 -28.72
CA HIS A 474 29.86 -1.30 -29.92
C HIS A 474 28.67 -0.34 -29.89
N LEU A 475 28.40 0.32 -31.02
CA LEU A 475 27.19 1.10 -31.27
C LEU A 475 26.52 0.54 -32.53
N GLN A 476 25.27 0.10 -32.42
CA GLN A 476 24.50 -0.44 -33.55
C GLN A 476 23.21 0.37 -33.75
N LEU A 477 22.98 0.82 -34.98
CA LEU A 477 21.73 1.43 -35.42
C LEU A 477 21.12 0.52 -36.49
N ALA A 478 19.90 0.03 -36.27
CA ALA A 478 19.24 -0.90 -37.17
C ALA A 478 17.74 -0.61 -37.28
N ALA A 479 17.19 -0.75 -38.49
CA ALA A 479 15.77 -0.63 -38.77
C ALA A 479 15.37 -1.64 -39.85
N VAL A 480 14.24 -2.31 -39.69
CA VAL A 480 13.74 -3.31 -40.66
C VAL A 480 13.19 -2.64 -41.92
N LYS A 481 12.62 -1.43 -41.80
CA LYS A 481 12.07 -0.68 -42.94
C LYS A 481 13.06 0.35 -43.43
N ASN A 482 13.26 1.43 -42.69
CA ASN A 482 14.04 2.58 -43.12
C ASN A 482 14.94 3.11 -42.00
N LEU A 483 16.20 3.41 -42.35
CA LEU A 483 17.14 4.16 -41.53
C LEU A 483 17.45 5.48 -42.26
N GLN A 484 17.29 6.61 -41.59
CA GLN A 484 17.49 7.94 -42.15
C GLN A 484 18.44 8.74 -41.26
N ILE A 485 19.44 9.37 -41.88
CA ILE A 485 20.44 10.21 -41.20
C ILE A 485 20.50 11.53 -41.97
N ASN A 486 19.90 12.57 -41.42
CA ASN A 486 19.75 13.87 -42.06
C ASN A 486 20.48 14.94 -41.26
N ALA A 487 21.19 15.83 -41.94
CA ALA A 487 21.86 16.98 -41.34
C ALA A 487 21.55 18.25 -42.15
N GLY A 488 21.23 19.34 -41.46
CA GLY A 488 20.92 20.62 -42.12
C GLY A 488 22.14 21.39 -42.64
N ASN A 489 23.35 21.02 -42.19
CA ASN A 489 24.60 21.68 -42.57
C ASN A 489 25.66 20.66 -43.02
N ASN A 490 26.36 20.02 -42.06
CA ASN A 490 27.41 19.04 -42.34
C ASN A 490 27.09 17.69 -41.69
N ALA A 491 27.51 16.61 -42.35
CA ALA A 491 27.55 15.27 -41.79
C ALA A 491 28.95 14.68 -42.05
N ASP A 492 29.68 14.39 -40.98
CA ASP A 492 31.04 13.85 -41.04
C ASP A 492 31.04 12.38 -40.62
N ILE A 493 31.55 11.50 -41.48
CA ILE A 493 31.68 10.06 -41.21
C ILE A 493 33.16 9.70 -41.24
N GLY A 494 33.75 9.49 -40.05
CA GLY A 494 35.15 9.10 -39.89
C GLY A 494 35.29 7.66 -39.41
N VAL A 495 36.16 6.88 -40.06
CA VAL A 495 36.49 5.51 -39.64
C VAL A 495 38.00 5.33 -39.63
N VAL A 496 38.55 4.87 -38.50
CA VAL A 496 40.01 4.76 -38.30
C VAL A 496 40.61 3.56 -39.04
N LYS A 497 39.85 2.46 -39.13
CA LYS A 497 40.27 1.23 -39.78
C LYS A 497 39.51 1.05 -41.10
N ASN A 498 38.47 0.22 -41.09
CA ASN A 498 37.80 -0.20 -42.31
C ASN A 498 36.36 0.34 -42.35
N MET A 499 36.02 1.04 -43.42
CA MET A 499 34.64 1.38 -43.76
C MET A 499 34.13 0.41 -44.82
N PHE A 500 32.98 -0.23 -44.58
CA PHE A 500 32.29 -1.08 -45.55
C PHE A 500 30.91 -0.49 -45.84
N ILE A 501 30.57 -0.36 -47.13
CA ILE A 501 29.25 0.06 -47.61
C ILE A 501 28.73 -1.06 -48.50
N GLY A 502 27.82 -1.88 -47.96
CA GLY A 502 27.14 -2.94 -48.70
C GLY A 502 25.70 -2.53 -49.03
N VAL A 503 25.30 -2.64 -50.30
CA VAL A 503 23.96 -2.26 -50.76
C VAL A 503 23.36 -3.37 -51.61
N GLY A 504 22.14 -3.80 -51.30
CA GLY A 504 21.49 -4.94 -51.97
C GLY A 504 20.82 -4.62 -53.31
N ARG A 505 20.56 -3.35 -53.62
CA ARG A 505 19.90 -2.93 -54.87
C ARG A 505 20.65 -1.85 -55.63
N ALA A 506 20.76 -0.65 -55.06
CA ALA A 506 21.36 0.49 -55.73
C ALA A 506 22.05 1.43 -54.73
N LEU A 507 23.31 1.78 -54.99
CA LEU A 507 24.04 2.83 -54.29
C LEU A 507 23.98 4.10 -55.16
N SER A 508 23.23 5.10 -54.71
CA SER A 508 23.12 6.41 -55.37
C SER A 508 23.90 7.46 -54.58
N VAL A 509 24.82 8.16 -55.26
CA VAL A 509 25.62 9.25 -54.67
C VAL A 509 25.41 10.51 -55.51
N PHE A 510 24.79 11.52 -54.91
CA PHE A 510 24.46 12.77 -55.57
C PHE A 510 25.05 13.98 -54.83
N VAL A 511 25.63 14.92 -55.60
CA VAL A 511 26.14 16.19 -55.07
C VAL A 511 25.60 17.34 -55.93
N ARG A 512 24.84 18.25 -55.32
CA ARG A 512 24.19 19.36 -56.05
C ARG A 512 25.16 20.38 -56.65
N LYS A 513 26.27 20.70 -55.96
CA LYS A 513 27.11 21.87 -56.32
C LYS A 513 28.61 21.60 -56.42
N ALA A 514 29.24 21.04 -55.39
CA ALA A 514 30.71 21.02 -55.26
C ALA A 514 31.43 19.82 -55.92
N GLY A 515 30.68 18.84 -56.46
CA GLY A 515 31.22 17.61 -57.07
C GLY A 515 31.70 16.56 -56.07
N ILE A 516 32.17 15.43 -56.58
CA ILE A 516 32.69 14.28 -55.81
C ILE A 516 34.21 14.20 -55.98
N LYS A 517 34.95 13.92 -54.89
CA LYS A 517 36.39 13.63 -54.91
C LYS A 517 36.65 12.28 -54.27
N LEU A 518 37.31 11.38 -55.00
CA LEU A 518 37.74 10.05 -54.52
C LEU A 518 39.27 9.99 -54.58
N ILE A 519 39.93 9.91 -53.43
CA ILE A 519 41.39 10.00 -53.31
C ILE A 519 41.90 8.89 -52.40
N ALA A 520 42.88 8.11 -52.86
CA ALA A 520 43.64 7.17 -52.03
C ALA A 520 45.08 7.67 -51.89
N ASN A 521 45.58 7.78 -50.64
CA ASN A 521 46.92 8.34 -50.37
C ASN A 521 48.07 7.37 -50.68
N LYS A 522 47.84 6.05 -50.59
CA LYS A 522 48.86 5.01 -50.82
C LYS A 522 48.36 3.84 -51.67
N GLY A 523 47.16 3.33 -51.37
CA GLY A 523 46.58 2.20 -52.09
C GLY A 523 45.98 2.59 -53.44
N ALA A 524 45.69 1.59 -54.28
CA ALA A 524 45.01 1.79 -55.55
C ALA A 524 43.52 2.13 -55.36
N VAL A 525 42.96 2.94 -56.26
CA VAL A 525 41.52 3.07 -56.45
C VAL A 525 41.10 2.09 -57.53
N SER A 526 40.23 1.13 -57.20
CA SER A 526 39.68 0.18 -58.16
C SER A 526 38.18 0.38 -58.30
N VAL A 527 37.71 0.52 -59.54
CA VAL A 527 36.29 0.60 -59.90
C VAL A 527 36.05 -0.47 -60.95
N GLN A 528 35.01 -1.29 -60.76
CA GLN A 528 34.68 -2.41 -61.65
C GLN A 528 33.18 -2.62 -61.78
N ALA A 529 32.73 -3.00 -62.97
CA ALA A 529 31.41 -3.56 -63.24
C ALA A 529 31.60 -4.98 -63.76
N GLN A 530 31.07 -6.00 -63.06
CA GLN A 530 31.40 -7.40 -63.34
C GLN A 530 30.52 -8.04 -64.41
N HIS A 531 29.28 -7.58 -64.56
CA HIS A 531 28.28 -8.20 -65.44
C HIS A 531 27.62 -7.24 -66.43
N ASP A 532 27.71 -5.94 -66.18
CA ASP A 532 27.01 -4.92 -66.97
C ASP A 532 27.94 -3.72 -67.29
N LEU A 533 27.39 -2.72 -67.96
CA LEU A 533 28.07 -1.51 -68.42
C LEU A 533 28.73 -0.74 -67.27
N MET A 534 30.01 -0.40 -67.47
CA MET A 534 30.64 0.74 -66.81
C MET A 534 30.59 1.94 -67.74
N GLU A 535 29.99 3.04 -67.27
CA GLU A 535 29.83 4.27 -68.05
C GLU A 535 30.53 5.46 -67.36
N LEU A 536 31.26 6.26 -68.14
CA LEU A 536 31.83 7.54 -67.73
C LEU A 536 31.32 8.62 -68.68
N LEU A 537 30.46 9.52 -68.20
CA LEU A 537 29.87 10.60 -68.99
C LEU A 537 30.29 11.97 -68.45
N ALA A 538 30.71 12.87 -69.35
CA ALA A 538 30.96 14.27 -69.03
C ALA A 538 30.45 15.19 -70.14
N LYS A 539 29.78 16.29 -69.79
CA LYS A 539 29.39 17.34 -70.75
C LYS A 539 30.58 18.12 -71.32
N LYS A 540 31.73 18.09 -70.64
CA LYS A 540 32.97 18.75 -71.05
C LYS A 540 33.97 17.70 -71.51
N SER A 541 35.10 17.58 -70.84
CA SER A 541 36.15 16.60 -71.13
C SER A 541 36.13 15.47 -70.12
N ILE A 542 36.57 14.29 -70.58
CA ILE A 542 37.11 13.23 -69.73
C ILE A 542 38.62 13.27 -69.95
N GLU A 543 39.38 13.36 -68.87
CA GLU A 543 40.84 13.38 -68.89
C GLU A 543 41.37 12.15 -68.16
N ILE A 544 42.13 11.31 -68.87
CA ILE A 544 42.81 10.13 -68.33
C ILE A 544 44.30 10.35 -68.51
N VAL A 545 45.03 10.44 -67.40
CA VAL A 545 46.45 10.79 -67.37
C VAL A 545 47.20 9.80 -66.49
N SER A 546 48.29 9.23 -67.02
CA SER A 546 49.33 8.56 -66.23
C SER A 546 50.56 9.46 -66.25
N THR A 547 51.08 9.83 -65.07
CA THR A 547 52.22 10.77 -64.96
C THR A 547 53.57 10.10 -65.03
N GLU A 548 53.67 8.85 -64.59
CA GLU A 548 54.94 8.12 -64.47
C GLU A 548 54.99 6.85 -65.32
N ASP A 549 53.83 6.29 -65.68
CA ASP A 549 53.73 4.98 -66.32
C ASP A 549 52.75 5.05 -67.50
N GLU A 550 52.03 3.98 -67.79
CA GLU A 550 51.19 3.83 -68.98
C GLU A 550 49.68 3.99 -68.74
N ILE A 551 48.94 4.22 -69.84
CA ILE A 551 47.49 4.02 -69.91
C ILE A 551 47.23 2.79 -70.78
N ARG A 552 46.67 1.73 -70.19
CA ARG A 552 46.27 0.52 -70.92
C ARG A 552 44.77 0.49 -71.18
N ILE A 553 44.40 0.38 -72.46
CA ILE A 553 43.03 0.13 -72.91
C ILE A 553 43.04 -1.17 -73.69
N SER A 554 42.35 -2.18 -73.19
CA SER A 554 42.33 -3.52 -73.78
C SER A 554 40.89 -4.03 -73.88
N ALA A 555 40.55 -4.69 -74.99
CA ALA A 555 39.24 -5.30 -75.18
C ALA A 555 39.38 -6.62 -75.95
N LYS A 556 38.59 -7.63 -75.58
CA LYS A 556 38.61 -8.95 -76.23
C LYS A 556 38.13 -8.92 -77.68
N LYS A 557 37.16 -8.05 -77.98
CA LYS A 557 36.49 -7.99 -79.28
C LYS A 557 36.90 -6.76 -80.10
N LYS A 558 36.77 -5.56 -79.52
CA LYS A 558 36.83 -4.30 -80.26
C LYS A 558 37.16 -3.13 -79.36
N ILE A 559 38.03 -2.23 -79.83
CA ILE A 559 38.18 -0.87 -79.31
C ILE A 559 37.72 0.10 -80.41
N THR A 560 36.96 1.13 -80.07
CA THR A 560 36.57 2.20 -81.00
C THR A 560 36.76 3.54 -80.34
N ILE A 561 37.62 4.36 -80.92
CA ILE A 561 37.84 5.75 -80.53
C ILE A 561 37.19 6.59 -81.62
N ASN A 562 36.20 7.42 -81.27
CA ASN A 562 35.45 8.24 -82.22
C ASN A 562 35.48 9.71 -81.77
N GLY A 563 35.65 10.63 -82.72
CA GLY A 563 35.50 12.06 -82.50
C GLY A 563 35.10 12.78 -83.78
N GLY A 564 33.99 13.53 -83.74
CA GLY A 564 33.57 14.42 -84.84
C GLY A 564 33.32 13.73 -86.19
N GLY A 565 33.05 12.41 -86.20
CA GLY A 565 32.87 11.62 -87.42
C GLY A 565 34.13 10.88 -87.89
N SER A 566 35.31 11.20 -87.36
CA SER A 566 36.54 10.40 -87.54
C SER A 566 36.64 9.32 -86.46
N TYR A 567 37.28 8.20 -86.77
CA TYR A 567 37.46 7.11 -85.81
C TYR A 567 38.72 6.29 -86.06
N ILE A 568 39.15 5.59 -85.01
CA ILE A 568 40.09 4.48 -85.06
C ILE A 568 39.40 3.27 -84.45
N ARG A 569 39.31 2.19 -85.21
CA ARG A 569 38.73 0.93 -84.79
C ARG A 569 39.82 -0.14 -84.79
N ILE A 570 39.92 -0.87 -83.68
CA ILE A 570 40.90 -1.94 -83.48
C ILE A 570 40.13 -3.21 -83.16
N GLU A 571 40.28 -4.23 -84.01
CA GLU A 571 39.61 -5.54 -83.90
C GLU A 571 40.59 -6.68 -84.23
N GLY A 572 40.21 -7.93 -83.95
CA GLY A 572 41.07 -9.10 -84.22
C GLY A 572 41.45 -9.28 -85.70
N SER A 573 40.70 -8.68 -86.63
CA SER A 573 40.95 -8.72 -88.07
C SER A 573 41.82 -7.57 -88.60
N GLY A 574 42.06 -6.52 -87.82
CA GLY A 574 42.90 -5.38 -88.23
C GLY A 574 42.63 -4.06 -87.51
N ILE A 575 43.35 -3.01 -87.93
CA ILE A 575 43.19 -1.62 -87.48
C ILE A 575 42.61 -0.80 -88.63
N GLU A 576 41.48 -0.13 -88.40
CA GLU A 576 40.74 0.66 -89.39
C GLU A 576 40.65 2.14 -88.93
N PRO A 577 41.47 3.04 -89.51
CA PRO A 577 41.29 4.47 -89.38
C PRO A 577 40.30 4.99 -90.45
N GLY A 578 39.27 5.72 -90.03
CA GLY A 578 38.25 6.31 -90.92
C GLY A 578 38.05 7.80 -90.64
N THR A 579 37.89 8.62 -91.68
CA THR A 579 37.64 10.06 -91.55
C THR A 579 36.85 10.58 -92.77
N PRO A 580 35.94 11.56 -92.59
CA PRO A 580 35.23 12.21 -93.70
C PRO A 580 36.09 13.23 -94.46
N GLY A 581 37.28 13.57 -93.96
CA GLY A 581 38.23 14.50 -94.59
C GLY A 581 39.60 13.87 -94.89
N ASP A 582 40.63 14.68 -95.00
CA ASP A 582 41.99 14.20 -95.28
C ASP A 582 42.58 13.41 -94.11
N TYR A 583 43.23 12.28 -94.40
CA TYR A 583 44.02 11.50 -93.43
C TYR A 583 45.49 11.93 -93.50
N ASN A 584 45.87 12.88 -92.65
CA ASN A 584 47.22 13.45 -92.63
C ASN A 584 48.15 12.70 -91.67
N VAL A 585 49.13 11.99 -92.22
CA VAL A 585 50.19 11.32 -91.45
C VAL A 585 51.50 12.09 -91.60
N LYS A 586 52.03 12.63 -90.51
CA LYS A 586 53.34 13.33 -90.49
C LYS A 586 54.37 12.46 -89.78
N ALA A 587 55.35 11.95 -90.53
CA ALA A 587 56.42 11.10 -90.01
C ALA A 587 57.75 11.36 -90.73
N VAL A 588 58.88 11.20 -90.02
CA VAL A 588 60.23 11.27 -90.61
C VAL A 588 60.54 10.04 -91.48
N HIS A 589 59.94 8.89 -91.17
CA HIS A 589 60.03 7.65 -91.95
C HIS A 589 58.70 6.88 -91.84
N TYR A 590 58.18 6.36 -92.96
CA TYR A 590 56.96 5.54 -93.00
C TYR A 590 57.21 4.28 -93.83
N GLY A 591 57.21 3.10 -93.19
CA GLY A 591 57.52 1.82 -93.83
C GLY A 591 56.53 0.73 -93.42
N ARG A 592 56.26 -0.23 -94.32
CA ARG A 592 55.43 -1.40 -94.03
C ARG A 592 56.33 -2.54 -93.52
N MET A 593 56.13 -2.96 -92.27
CA MET A 593 56.80 -4.10 -91.65
C MET A 593 55.93 -5.36 -91.73
N GLY A 594 56.51 -6.53 -91.45
CA GLY A 594 55.76 -7.79 -91.30
C GLY A 594 54.80 -7.76 -90.10
N LYS A 595 53.89 -8.73 -90.03
CA LYS A 595 52.91 -8.83 -88.93
C LYS A 595 53.62 -8.94 -87.57
N ALA A 596 53.10 -8.25 -86.56
CA ALA A 596 53.44 -8.43 -85.16
C ALA A 596 52.23 -9.01 -84.42
N HIS A 597 52.47 -9.76 -83.34
CA HIS A 597 51.41 -10.32 -82.50
C HIS A 597 51.81 -10.19 -81.04
N GLU A 598 50.93 -9.58 -80.26
CA GLU A 598 51.06 -9.45 -78.81
C GLU A 598 49.75 -9.98 -78.19
N PRO A 599 49.81 -11.01 -77.33
CA PRO A 599 48.61 -11.60 -76.75
C PRO A 599 47.96 -10.64 -75.75
N VAL A 600 46.64 -10.47 -75.83
CA VAL A 600 45.88 -9.65 -74.88
C VAL A 600 45.66 -10.46 -73.61
N GLU A 601 46.35 -10.11 -72.53
CA GLU A 601 46.14 -10.70 -71.22
C GLU A 601 45.07 -9.89 -70.47
N LEU A 602 43.85 -10.45 -70.36
CA LEU A 602 42.74 -9.86 -69.62
C LEU A 602 42.68 -10.51 -68.23
N GLN A 603 42.54 -9.71 -67.18
CA GLN A 603 42.25 -10.22 -65.83
C GLN A 603 40.93 -11.00 -65.85
N MET A 604 40.95 -12.21 -65.29
CA MET A 604 39.73 -13.00 -65.10
C MET A 604 38.87 -12.35 -64.02
N LEU A 605 37.67 -11.91 -64.39
CA LEU A 605 36.63 -11.56 -63.43
C LEU A 605 36.17 -12.86 -62.73
N ALA A 606 35.78 -12.75 -61.45
CA ALA A 606 35.27 -13.90 -60.70
C ALA A 606 34.10 -14.56 -61.44
N GLU A 607 34.12 -15.89 -61.54
CA GLU A 607 32.99 -16.65 -62.10
C GLU A 607 31.75 -16.48 -61.23
N LYS A 608 30.58 -16.52 -61.89
CA LYS A 608 29.24 -16.35 -61.31
C LYS A 608 29.12 -17.13 -60.00
N VAL A 609 28.91 -16.42 -58.89
CA VAL A 609 28.46 -17.06 -57.65
C VAL A 609 26.96 -17.30 -57.82
N ASP A 610 26.57 -18.57 -57.94
CA ASP A 610 25.16 -18.96 -57.88
C ASP A 610 24.55 -18.46 -56.55
N GLU A 611 23.32 -17.96 -56.60
CA GLU A 611 22.59 -17.54 -55.40
C GLU A 611 22.63 -18.65 -54.34
N PRO A 612 23.05 -18.39 -53.10
CA PRO A 612 22.93 -19.38 -52.06
C PRO A 612 21.44 -19.66 -51.82
N PRO A 613 21.01 -20.93 -51.68
CA PRO A 613 19.63 -21.23 -51.34
C PRO A 613 19.33 -20.64 -49.96
N VAL A 614 18.37 -19.72 -49.92
CA VAL A 614 17.85 -19.15 -48.67
C VAL A 614 17.21 -20.27 -47.86
N LYS A 615 17.91 -20.74 -46.82
CA LYS A 615 17.31 -21.39 -45.64
C LYS A 615 18.02 -20.90 -44.38
N PHE A 616 17.38 -19.94 -43.71
CA PHE A 616 17.69 -19.65 -42.31
C PHE A 616 17.01 -20.69 -41.43
N PHE A 617 17.79 -21.49 -40.71
CA PHE A 617 17.34 -22.11 -39.47
C PHE A 617 17.82 -21.22 -38.32
N PHE A 618 16.87 -20.72 -37.52
CA PHE A 618 17.19 -20.09 -36.24
C PHE A 618 17.36 -21.17 -35.18
N SER A 619 18.42 -21.07 -34.39
CA SER A 619 18.45 -21.57 -33.01
C SER A 619 18.06 -20.44 -32.07
#